data_AF-A0A7S0UF25-F1
#
_entry.id   AF-A0A7S0UF25-F1
#
_cell.length_a   1.000
_cell.length_b   1.000
_cell.length_c   1.000
_cell.angle_alpha   90.00
_cell.angle_beta   90.00
_cell.angle_gamma   90.00
#
_symmetry.space_group_name_H-M   'P 1'
#
loop_
_entity.id
_entity.type
_entity.pdbx_description
1 polymer ?
#
loop_
_entity_poly.entity_id
_entity_poly.type
_entity_poly.pdbx_seq_one_letter_code
_entity_poly.pdbx_strand_id
1 'polypeptide(L)'
;KVSADSETQTECEAYQAWMSANHAMEQMKYQIASENYARAMTLCHKLSGEGITQEGDDDALKRLEKHDLFVTRADTILRPMFRYCQYELKQAGEPTMEEPRLPSSGKQDQSAEEDDEDSIVFRDTELVLDNKDLRVLLLKLHSVEQEAKEEAEKASEAHKESQFLTILSILDDAIEVVQSLEQGLSAKTSSVSGPAVQAKLEQYILWRGYLQYTKTTKVMSHTENLIVATSMGPSEKVHVYDAVLQHAKSLLNLPRPSETSEEDDEFVLQVQANILRLRALKTYYMGWSYFTQLHKHGPALALLEHSDDLAKRAEEEIAACDEDMLFSADYLKQLE
;
A
#
# COMPACT_ATOMS: atom_id res chain seq x y z
N LYS A 1 2.63 -10.10 49.14
CA LYS A 1 1.48 -10.61 48.35
C LYS A 1 1.79 -10.27 46.90
N VAL A 2 2.09 -11.25 46.07
CA VAL A 2 2.27 -11.02 44.63
C VAL A 2 0.86 -10.88 44.07
N SER A 3 0.48 -9.66 43.67
CA SER A 3 -0.78 -9.43 42.96
C SER A 3 -0.57 -9.86 41.52
N ALA A 4 -1.51 -10.61 40.96
CA ALA A 4 -1.54 -10.84 39.51
C ALA A 4 -1.62 -9.49 38.79
N ASP A 5 -0.93 -9.37 37.67
CA ASP A 5 -1.01 -8.24 36.77
C ASP A 5 -2.41 -8.13 36.13
N SER A 6 -2.76 -6.94 35.66
CA SER A 6 -4.09 -6.64 35.13
C SER A 6 -4.47 -7.47 33.91
N GLU A 7 -3.46 -7.89 33.11
CA GLU A 7 -3.68 -8.71 31.93
C GLU A 7 -4.07 -10.13 32.33
N THR A 8 -3.28 -10.79 33.19
CA THR A 8 -3.62 -12.12 33.74
C THR A 8 -5.00 -12.13 34.42
N GLN A 9 -5.38 -11.05 35.11
CA GLN A 9 -6.74 -10.94 35.69
C GLN A 9 -7.82 -10.95 34.61
N THR A 10 -7.62 -10.20 33.52
CA THR A 10 -8.55 -10.13 32.40
C THR A 10 -8.64 -11.48 31.66
N GLU A 11 -7.52 -12.19 31.49
CA GLU A 11 -7.50 -13.56 30.94
C GLU A 11 -8.29 -14.54 31.81
N CYS A 12 -8.10 -14.49 33.14
CA CYS A 12 -8.87 -15.31 34.07
C CYS A 12 -10.37 -15.01 33.99
N GLU A 13 -10.76 -13.74 33.88
CA GLU A 13 -12.16 -13.34 33.71
C GLU A 13 -12.74 -13.83 32.37
N ALA A 14 -11.98 -13.73 31.28
CA ALA A 14 -12.40 -14.23 29.97
C ALA A 14 -12.63 -15.74 30.00
N TYR A 15 -11.68 -16.49 30.60
CA TYR A 15 -11.77 -17.93 30.75
C TYR A 15 -12.92 -18.35 31.66
N GLN A 16 -13.12 -17.65 32.78
CA GLN A 16 -14.24 -17.89 33.69
C GLN A 16 -15.59 -17.69 32.99
N ALA A 17 -15.74 -16.59 32.23
CA ALA A 17 -16.94 -16.31 31.47
C ALA A 17 -17.20 -17.43 30.44
N TRP A 18 -16.17 -17.84 29.69
CA TRP A 18 -16.29 -18.93 28.72
C TRP A 18 -16.72 -20.25 29.36
N MET A 19 -16.09 -20.67 30.47
CA MET A 19 -16.45 -21.91 31.16
C MET A 19 -17.86 -21.85 31.76
N SER A 20 -18.26 -20.68 32.27
CA SER A 20 -19.61 -20.45 32.79
C SER A 20 -20.66 -20.54 31.67
N ALA A 21 -20.33 -20.03 30.48
CA ALA A 21 -21.17 -20.15 29.29
C ALA A 21 -21.35 -21.62 28.85
N ASN A 22 -20.26 -22.38 28.77
CA ASN A 22 -20.30 -23.81 28.42
C ASN A 22 -21.15 -24.58 29.44
N HIS A 23 -20.99 -24.32 30.73
CA HIS A 23 -21.81 -24.98 31.76
C HIS A 23 -23.31 -24.63 31.65
N ALA A 24 -23.63 -23.37 31.34
CA ALA A 24 -25.02 -22.95 31.11
C ALA A 24 -25.60 -23.55 29.83
N MET A 25 -24.80 -23.68 28.77
CA MET A 25 -25.19 -24.33 27.52
C MET A 25 -25.55 -25.81 27.74
N GLU A 26 -24.73 -26.55 28.50
CA GLU A 26 -25.02 -27.96 28.86
C GLU A 26 -26.31 -28.10 29.70
N GLN A 27 -26.70 -27.06 30.43
CA GLN A 27 -27.97 -26.99 31.16
C GLN A 27 -29.14 -26.46 30.32
N MET A 28 -28.95 -26.22 29.02
CA MET A 28 -29.94 -25.61 28.12
C MET A 28 -30.42 -24.22 28.57
N LYS A 29 -29.60 -23.49 29.35
CA LYS A 29 -29.89 -22.13 29.80
C LYS A 29 -29.30 -21.12 28.82
N TYR A 30 -29.90 -21.02 27.63
CA TYR A 30 -29.34 -20.29 26.49
C TYR A 30 -29.17 -18.79 26.74
N GLN A 31 -30.03 -18.17 27.55
CA GLN A 31 -29.91 -16.74 27.89
C GLN A 31 -28.60 -16.47 28.65
N ILE A 32 -28.38 -17.19 29.76
CA ILE A 32 -27.16 -17.08 30.58
C ILE A 32 -25.93 -17.48 29.77
N ALA A 33 -26.02 -18.50 28.92
CA ALA A 33 -24.93 -18.91 28.05
C ALA A 33 -24.55 -17.78 27.08
N SER A 34 -25.53 -17.16 26.43
CA SER A 34 -25.30 -16.08 25.46
C SER A 34 -24.65 -14.84 26.08
N GLU A 35 -25.09 -14.42 27.28
CA GLU A 35 -24.48 -13.30 28.02
C GLU A 35 -23.02 -13.57 28.36
N ASN A 36 -22.71 -14.79 28.81
CA ASN A 36 -21.35 -15.18 29.18
C ASN A 36 -20.43 -15.37 27.95
N TYR A 37 -20.95 -15.88 26.83
CA TYR A 37 -20.19 -15.90 25.56
C TYR A 37 -19.90 -14.49 25.07
N ALA A 38 -20.88 -13.59 25.11
CA ALA A 38 -20.71 -12.19 24.74
C ALA A 38 -19.65 -11.48 25.61
N ARG A 39 -19.69 -11.72 26.92
CA ARG A 39 -18.68 -11.21 27.86
C ARG A 39 -17.29 -11.77 27.54
N ALA A 40 -17.18 -13.08 27.31
CA ALA A 40 -15.91 -13.72 26.97
C ALA A 40 -15.33 -13.16 25.65
N MET A 41 -16.16 -12.96 24.62
CA MET A 41 -15.72 -12.32 23.36
C MET A 41 -15.21 -10.91 23.60
N THR A 42 -15.95 -10.08 24.33
CA THR A 42 -15.56 -8.69 24.65
C THR A 42 -14.20 -8.65 25.37
N LEU A 43 -13.98 -9.57 26.31
CA LEU A 43 -12.71 -9.66 27.03
C LEU A 43 -11.57 -10.17 26.13
N CYS A 44 -11.84 -11.11 25.22
CA CYS A 44 -10.85 -11.54 24.22
C CYS A 44 -10.45 -10.39 23.28
N HIS A 45 -11.40 -9.59 22.77
CA HIS A 45 -11.06 -8.40 21.99
C HIS A 45 -10.27 -7.37 22.81
N LYS A 46 -10.59 -7.20 24.10
CA LYS A 46 -9.78 -6.33 24.97
C LYS A 46 -8.34 -6.85 25.17
N LEU A 47 -8.17 -8.17 25.26
CA LEU A 47 -6.87 -8.83 25.41
C LEU A 47 -6.06 -8.89 24.12
N SER A 48 -6.70 -8.76 22.95
CA SER A 48 -6.01 -8.70 21.66
C SER A 48 -5.12 -7.45 21.53
N GLY A 49 -5.32 -6.44 22.38
CA GLY A 49 -4.57 -5.19 22.37
C GLY A 49 -5.19 -4.10 21.48
N GLU A 50 -6.44 -4.27 21.04
CA GLU A 50 -7.22 -3.20 20.39
C GLU A 50 -7.28 -1.96 21.31
N GLY A 51 -6.47 -0.94 21.00
CA GLY A 51 -6.39 0.34 21.72
C GLY A 51 -5.08 0.65 22.47
N ILE A 52 -4.07 -0.23 22.45
CA ILE A 52 -2.78 0.02 23.13
C ILE A 52 -1.67 0.31 22.11
N THR A 53 -1.41 1.60 21.88
CA THR A 53 -0.23 2.12 21.16
C THR A 53 0.96 2.26 22.12
N GLN A 54 1.66 1.17 22.46
CA GLN A 54 2.97 1.27 23.13
C GLN A 54 4.09 0.75 22.24
N GLU A 55 5.33 1.17 22.46
CA GLU A 55 6.38 1.07 21.45
C GLU A 55 7.46 0.04 21.80
N GLY A 56 7.84 -0.75 20.80
CA GLY A 56 8.97 -1.68 20.80
C GLY A 56 8.80 -2.78 19.76
N ASP A 57 9.78 -2.98 18.87
CA ASP A 57 9.75 -4.00 17.81
C ASP A 57 9.54 -5.45 18.32
N ASP A 58 9.92 -5.71 19.56
CA ASP A 58 9.73 -7.02 20.20
C ASP A 58 8.37 -7.14 20.92
N ASP A 59 7.72 -6.01 21.17
CA ASP A 59 6.36 -5.93 21.73
C ASP A 59 5.31 -5.93 20.61
N ALA A 60 5.64 -5.40 19.43
CA ALA A 60 4.78 -5.42 18.25
C ALA A 60 4.46 -6.85 17.77
N LEU A 61 5.47 -7.74 17.68
CA LEU A 61 5.25 -9.14 17.32
C LEU A 61 4.36 -9.86 18.34
N LYS A 62 4.65 -9.67 19.64
CA LYS A 62 3.85 -10.27 20.72
C LYS A 62 2.41 -9.78 20.69
N ARG A 63 2.16 -8.53 20.29
CA ARG A 63 0.80 -8.01 20.09
C ARG A 63 0.11 -8.64 18.91
N LEU A 64 0.78 -8.80 17.77
CA LEU A 64 0.22 -9.50 16.61
C LEU A 64 -0.14 -10.95 16.95
N GLU A 65 0.74 -11.65 17.68
CA GLU A 65 0.48 -13.02 18.16
C GLU A 65 -0.69 -13.09 19.16
N LYS A 66 -0.74 -12.17 20.13
CA LYS A 66 -1.88 -12.04 21.06
C LYS A 66 -3.16 -11.72 20.33
N HIS A 67 -3.09 -10.82 19.35
CA HIS A 67 -4.22 -10.44 18.54
C HIS A 67 -4.77 -11.65 17.78
N ASP A 68 -3.92 -12.38 17.07
CA ASP A 68 -4.31 -13.62 16.39
C ASP A 68 -4.92 -14.63 17.35
N LEU A 69 -4.30 -14.85 18.52
CA LEU A 69 -4.79 -15.81 19.52
C LEU A 69 -6.20 -15.46 20.04
N PHE A 70 -6.40 -14.21 20.47
CA PHE A 70 -7.63 -13.80 21.12
C PHE A 70 -8.76 -13.49 20.12
N VAL A 71 -8.45 -12.88 18.98
CA VAL A 71 -9.44 -12.63 17.92
C VAL A 71 -9.88 -13.95 17.29
N THR A 72 -8.94 -14.87 16.99
CA THR A 72 -9.33 -16.20 16.49
C THR A 72 -10.24 -16.91 17.48
N ARG A 73 -9.93 -16.87 18.78
CA ARG A 73 -10.80 -17.48 19.81
C ARG A 73 -12.19 -16.83 19.81
N ALA A 74 -12.28 -15.50 19.79
CA ALA A 74 -13.56 -14.79 19.79
C ALA A 74 -14.39 -15.13 18.55
N ASP A 75 -13.79 -15.03 17.38
CA ASP A 75 -14.50 -15.06 16.10
C ASP A 75 -14.79 -16.46 15.59
N THR A 76 -13.87 -17.41 15.80
CA THR A 76 -14.00 -18.77 15.27
C THR A 76 -14.62 -19.76 16.26
N ILE A 77 -14.49 -19.52 17.57
CA ILE A 77 -14.96 -20.45 18.60
C ILE A 77 -16.17 -19.88 19.34
N LEU A 78 -16.07 -18.67 19.89
CA LEU A 78 -17.12 -18.12 20.76
C LEU A 78 -18.32 -17.61 19.95
N ARG A 79 -18.08 -16.92 18.83
CA ARG A 79 -19.14 -16.33 18.00
C ARG A 79 -20.12 -17.36 17.43
N PRO A 80 -19.71 -18.52 16.88
CA PRO A 80 -20.66 -19.56 16.47
C PRO A 80 -21.52 -20.08 17.63
N MET A 81 -20.93 -20.25 18.82
CA MET A 81 -21.65 -20.73 20.02
C MET A 81 -22.66 -19.69 20.52
N PHE A 82 -22.28 -18.42 20.48
CA PHE A 82 -23.19 -17.31 20.74
C PHE A 82 -24.38 -17.31 19.77
N ARG A 83 -24.13 -17.44 18.46
CA ARG A 83 -25.18 -17.50 17.43
C ARG A 83 -26.13 -18.68 17.61
N TYR A 84 -25.60 -19.83 18.01
CA TYR A 84 -26.42 -20.99 18.36
C TYR A 84 -27.37 -20.67 19.53
N CYS A 85 -26.87 -20.05 20.60
CA CYS A 85 -27.72 -19.63 21.72
C CYS A 85 -28.81 -18.64 21.28
N GLN A 86 -28.48 -17.66 20.43
CA GLN A 86 -29.47 -16.71 19.87
C GLN A 86 -30.56 -17.41 19.06
N TYR A 87 -30.18 -18.44 18.28
CA TYR A 87 -31.13 -19.22 17.50
C TYR A 87 -32.13 -19.96 18.37
N GLU A 88 -31.65 -20.63 19.43
CA GLU A 88 -32.51 -21.35 20.39
C GLU A 88 -33.45 -20.41 21.14
N LEU A 89 -32.95 -19.25 21.60
CA LEU A 89 -33.78 -18.20 22.23
C LEU A 89 -34.89 -17.71 21.29
N LYS A 90 -34.55 -17.48 20.03
CA LYS A 90 -35.51 -17.06 19.00
C LYS A 90 -36.59 -18.12 18.76
N GLN A 91 -36.24 -19.41 18.76
CA GLN A 91 -37.23 -20.49 18.65
C GLN A 91 -38.15 -20.55 19.88
N ALA A 92 -37.62 -20.29 21.06
CA ALA A 92 -38.38 -20.25 22.31
C ALA A 92 -39.28 -18.99 22.45
N GLY A 93 -39.14 -18.00 21.56
CA GLY A 93 -39.83 -16.72 21.65
C GLY A 93 -39.27 -15.79 22.73
N GLU A 94 -38.04 -16.06 23.17
CA GLU A 94 -37.32 -15.26 24.17
C GLU A 94 -36.56 -14.09 23.51
N PRO A 95 -36.31 -13.00 24.25
CA PRO A 95 -35.56 -11.86 23.73
C PRO A 95 -34.12 -12.25 23.40
N THR A 96 -33.71 -11.96 22.16
CA THR A 96 -32.32 -12.12 21.70
C THR A 96 -31.50 -10.89 22.07
N MET A 97 -30.20 -11.06 22.27
CA MET A 97 -29.26 -9.95 22.45
C MET A 97 -28.50 -9.67 21.15
N GLU A 98 -28.12 -8.42 20.96
CA GLU A 98 -27.24 -8.05 19.85
C GLU A 98 -25.88 -8.72 20.01
N GLU A 99 -25.36 -9.21 18.88
CA GLU A 99 -23.99 -9.70 18.80
C GLU A 99 -23.06 -8.56 19.22
N PRO A 100 -22.11 -8.79 20.16
CA PRO A 100 -21.11 -7.79 20.48
C PRO A 100 -20.40 -7.39 19.19
N ARG A 101 -20.71 -6.19 18.70
CA ARG A 101 -20.07 -5.67 17.50
C ARG A 101 -18.63 -5.39 17.87
N LEU A 102 -17.72 -5.97 17.09
CA LEU A 102 -16.39 -5.41 16.92
C LEU A 102 -16.57 -3.91 16.61
N PRO A 103 -15.81 -2.98 17.22
CA PRO A 103 -15.47 -1.77 16.50
C PRO A 103 -14.70 -2.26 15.27
N SER A 104 -15.40 -2.43 14.16
CA SER A 104 -14.80 -2.85 12.91
C SER A 104 -13.71 -1.85 12.56
N SER A 105 -12.48 -2.34 12.42
CA SER A 105 -11.55 -1.75 11.47
C SER A 105 -12.30 -1.65 10.13
N GLY A 106 -12.65 -0.42 9.74
CA GLY A 106 -13.33 -0.13 8.48
C GLY A 106 -14.84 0.14 8.55
N LYS A 107 -15.16 1.43 8.73
CA LYS A 107 -16.20 2.25 8.08
C LYS A 107 -17.36 2.82 8.93
N GLN A 108 -17.40 4.16 8.84
CA GLN A 108 -18.52 5.09 8.96
C GLN A 108 -19.10 5.33 10.35
N ASP A 109 -18.43 6.20 11.11
CA ASP A 109 -19.15 7.27 11.80
C ASP A 109 -18.56 8.62 11.41
N GLN A 110 -19.42 9.46 10.84
CA GLN A 110 -19.14 10.84 10.45
C GLN A 110 -19.03 11.69 11.71
N SER A 111 -17.82 11.89 12.23
CA SER A 111 -17.44 13.11 12.97
C SER A 111 -15.98 13.06 13.43
N ALA A 112 -15.11 13.78 12.72
CA ALA A 112 -14.02 14.65 13.22
C ALA A 112 -12.92 14.75 12.15
N GLU A 113 -12.91 15.89 11.45
CA GLU A 113 -12.04 16.25 10.33
C GLU A 113 -10.57 16.52 10.75
N GLU A 114 -9.92 15.66 11.55
CA GLU A 114 -8.53 15.91 12.02
C GLU A 114 -7.52 14.76 11.93
N ASP A 115 -7.87 13.54 11.45
CA ASP A 115 -6.94 12.37 11.42
C ASP A 115 -6.61 11.83 9.99
N ASP A 116 -7.01 12.50 8.91
CA ASP A 116 -6.86 12.02 7.52
C ASP A 116 -5.42 12.06 6.93
N GLU A 117 -4.37 12.37 7.72
CA GLU A 117 -2.98 12.48 7.22
C GLU A 117 -2.15 11.18 7.30
N ASP A 118 -2.67 10.10 7.90
CA ASP A 118 -1.89 8.90 8.23
C ASP A 118 -2.11 7.69 7.30
N SER A 119 -2.88 7.81 6.21
CA SER A 119 -3.02 6.73 5.22
C SER A 119 -2.82 7.18 3.77
N ILE A 120 -2.25 6.28 2.96
CA ILE A 120 -2.00 6.49 1.52
C ILE A 120 -2.62 5.33 0.74
N VAL A 121 -3.35 5.61 -0.34
CA VAL A 121 -3.90 4.56 -1.21
C VAL A 121 -2.87 4.19 -2.28
N PHE A 122 -2.56 2.91 -2.41
CA PHE A 122 -1.69 2.39 -3.48
C PHE A 122 -2.20 1.02 -3.96
N ARG A 123 -2.50 0.92 -5.28
CA ARG A 123 -3.11 -0.28 -5.91
C ARG A 123 -4.34 -0.77 -5.16
N ASP A 124 -5.31 0.12 -5.00
CA ASP A 124 -6.58 -0.12 -4.31
C ASP A 124 -6.47 -0.58 -2.84
N THR A 125 -5.28 -0.48 -2.27
CA THR A 125 -4.99 -0.86 -0.89
C THR A 125 -4.65 0.37 -0.08
N GLU A 126 -5.30 0.53 1.06
CA GLU A 126 -4.98 1.58 2.01
C GLU A 126 -3.75 1.20 2.84
N LEU A 127 -2.69 2.00 2.71
CA LEU A 127 -1.45 1.86 3.45
C LEU A 127 -1.52 2.72 4.70
N VAL A 128 -1.79 2.08 5.83
CA VAL A 128 -1.75 2.74 7.14
C VAL A 128 -0.31 2.99 7.57
N LEU A 129 -0.03 4.18 8.07
CA LEU A 129 1.30 4.63 8.47
C LEU A 129 1.48 4.49 9.98
N ASP A 130 2.03 3.36 10.42
CA ASP A 130 2.16 3.03 11.85
C ASP A 130 3.59 3.14 12.40
N ASN A 131 4.59 3.26 11.53
CA ASN A 131 5.97 3.42 11.92
C ASN A 131 6.37 4.90 12.02
N LYS A 132 6.88 5.33 13.18
CA LYS A 132 7.27 6.72 13.43
C LYS A 132 8.44 7.19 12.58
N ASP A 133 9.44 6.34 12.35
CA ASP A 133 10.62 6.72 11.57
C ASP A 133 10.23 6.97 10.11
N LEU A 134 9.40 6.08 9.55
CA LEU A 134 8.79 6.27 8.24
C LEU A 134 7.93 7.54 8.18
N ARG A 135 7.15 7.83 9.23
CA ARG A 135 6.35 9.06 9.33
C ARG A 135 7.21 10.31 9.23
N VAL A 136 8.29 10.36 10.02
CA VAL A 136 9.22 11.50 10.02
C VAL A 136 9.85 11.69 8.64
N LEU A 137 10.24 10.60 7.97
CA LEU A 137 10.81 10.66 6.62
C LEU A 137 9.79 11.15 5.58
N LEU A 138 8.54 10.70 5.66
CA LEU A 138 7.47 11.12 4.74
C LEU A 138 7.05 12.58 4.96
N LEU A 139 7.01 13.05 6.21
CA LEU A 139 6.80 14.47 6.52
C LEU A 139 7.96 15.32 5.99
N LYS A 140 9.20 14.86 6.14
CA LYS A 140 10.37 15.53 5.59
C LYS A 140 10.32 15.57 4.06
N LEU A 141 9.93 14.46 3.42
CA LEU A 141 9.72 14.39 1.97
C LEU A 141 8.68 15.42 1.52
N HIS A 142 7.53 15.46 2.19
CA HIS A 142 6.45 16.42 1.87
C HIS A 142 6.92 17.88 2.00
N SER A 143 7.63 18.20 3.08
CA SER A 143 8.21 19.54 3.30
C SER A 143 9.13 19.95 2.15
N VAL A 144 10.06 19.07 1.76
CA VAL A 144 11.02 19.36 0.68
C VAL A 144 10.31 19.46 -0.68
N GLU A 145 9.30 18.64 -0.93
CA GLU A 145 8.50 18.72 -2.16
C GLU A 145 7.67 20.00 -2.25
N GLN A 146 7.11 20.45 -1.12
CA GLN A 146 6.38 21.70 -1.06
C GLN A 146 7.31 22.89 -1.31
N GLU A 147 8.47 22.92 -0.66
CA GLU A 147 9.50 23.93 -0.91
C GLU A 147 9.93 23.94 -2.39
N ALA A 148 10.17 22.77 -2.98
CA ALA A 148 10.53 22.65 -4.39
C ALA A 148 9.43 23.17 -5.34
N LYS A 149 8.15 22.98 -5.00
CA LYS A 149 7.01 23.51 -5.76
C LYS A 149 6.91 25.03 -5.64
N GLU A 150 7.04 25.57 -4.43
CA GLU A 150 6.97 27.02 -4.18
C GLU A 150 8.13 27.78 -4.85
N GLU A 151 9.31 27.16 -4.92
CA GLU A 151 10.51 27.74 -5.52
C GLU A 151 10.69 27.38 -7.00
N ALA A 152 9.79 26.59 -7.61
CA ALA A 152 9.95 26.03 -8.95
C ALA A 152 10.24 27.06 -10.05
N GLU A 153 9.67 28.27 -9.95
CA GLU A 153 9.86 29.34 -10.94
C GLU A 153 11.06 30.25 -10.66
N LYS A 154 11.57 30.28 -9.42
CA LYS A 154 12.59 31.24 -8.96
C LYS A 154 13.94 30.60 -8.66
N ALA A 155 13.97 29.29 -8.43
CA ALA A 155 15.17 28.54 -8.12
C ALA A 155 16.10 28.38 -9.33
N SER A 156 17.41 28.46 -9.08
CA SER A 156 18.42 28.11 -10.06
C SER A 156 18.40 26.61 -10.36
N GLU A 157 18.88 26.20 -11.55
CA GLU A 157 18.97 24.77 -11.92
C GLU A 157 19.79 23.95 -10.92
N ALA A 158 20.89 24.53 -10.39
CA ALA A 158 21.71 23.87 -9.37
C ALA A 158 20.95 23.63 -8.05
N HIS A 159 20.04 24.53 -7.68
CA HIS A 159 19.20 24.37 -6.49
C HIS A 159 18.14 23.29 -6.70
N LYS A 160 17.50 23.27 -7.88
CA LYS A 160 16.55 22.22 -8.27
C LYS A 160 17.20 20.83 -8.28
N GLU A 161 18.44 20.75 -8.75
CA GLU A 161 19.23 19.51 -8.73
C GLU A 161 19.52 19.07 -7.29
N SER A 162 19.91 20.00 -6.41
CA SER A 162 20.14 19.71 -5.00
C SER A 162 18.86 19.23 -4.29
N GLN A 163 17.72 19.84 -4.57
CA GLN A 163 16.41 19.42 -4.04
C GLN A 163 16.03 18.03 -4.55
N PHE A 164 16.23 17.75 -5.84
CA PHE A 164 16.00 16.45 -6.43
C PHE A 164 16.84 15.35 -5.76
N LEU A 165 18.15 15.57 -5.59
CA LEU A 165 19.02 14.61 -4.89
C LEU A 165 18.61 14.42 -3.42
N THR A 166 18.16 15.48 -2.76
CA THR A 166 17.65 15.41 -1.38
C THR A 166 16.40 14.54 -1.30
N ILE A 167 15.45 14.72 -2.24
CA ILE A 167 14.24 13.90 -2.34
C ILE A 167 14.60 12.42 -2.56
N LEU A 168 15.54 12.13 -3.47
CA LEU A 168 15.98 10.76 -3.70
C LEU A 168 16.62 10.13 -2.45
N SER A 169 17.45 10.90 -1.73
CA SER A 169 18.06 10.44 -0.47
C SER A 169 17.01 10.10 0.58
N ILE A 170 15.99 10.95 0.76
CA ILE A 170 14.91 10.69 1.74
C ILE A 170 14.12 9.43 1.35
N LEU A 171 13.86 9.23 0.05
CA LEU A 171 13.19 8.03 -0.44
C LEU A 171 14.04 6.78 -0.24
N ASP A 172 15.37 6.86 -0.42
CA ASP A 172 16.29 5.76 -0.13
C ASP A 172 16.30 5.40 1.36
N ASP A 173 16.39 6.39 2.25
CA ASP A 173 16.30 6.20 3.69
C ASP A 173 14.95 5.53 4.08
N ALA A 174 13.84 5.98 3.48
CA ALA A 174 12.52 5.41 3.74
C ALA A 174 12.39 3.96 3.24
N ILE A 175 12.95 3.65 2.07
CA ILE A 175 13.00 2.29 1.54
C ILE A 175 13.82 1.39 2.47
N GLU A 176 14.96 1.86 2.99
CA GLU A 176 15.80 1.09 3.92
C GLU A 176 15.06 0.80 5.24
N VAL A 177 14.35 1.79 5.80
CA VAL A 177 13.52 1.59 7.00
C VAL A 177 12.50 0.49 6.75
N VAL A 178 11.72 0.56 5.66
CA VAL A 178 10.70 -0.46 5.35
C VAL A 178 11.32 -1.84 5.10
N GLN A 179 12.45 -1.92 4.40
CA GLN A 179 13.17 -3.18 4.19
C GLN A 179 13.67 -3.79 5.50
N SER A 180 14.13 -2.98 6.45
CA SER A 180 14.56 -3.47 7.77
C SER A 180 13.39 -4.05 8.57
N LEU A 181 12.22 -3.42 8.51
CA LEU A 181 10.99 -3.89 9.15
C LEU A 181 10.50 -5.20 8.52
N GLU A 182 10.51 -5.28 7.19
CA GLU A 182 10.17 -6.49 6.42
C GLU A 182 11.10 -7.65 6.79
N GLN A 183 12.42 -7.43 6.79
CA GLN A 183 13.39 -8.46 7.15
C GLN A 183 13.27 -8.89 8.62
N GLY A 184 13.06 -7.93 9.53
CA GLY A 184 12.84 -8.21 10.95
C GLY A 184 11.61 -9.08 11.19
N LEU A 185 10.52 -8.80 10.47
CA LEU A 185 9.27 -9.57 10.58
C LEU A 185 9.39 -10.94 9.88
N SER A 186 10.01 -10.99 8.69
CA SER A 186 10.23 -12.22 7.94
C SER A 186 11.11 -13.22 8.70
N ALA A 187 12.18 -12.76 9.35
CA ALA A 187 13.02 -13.63 10.18
C ALA A 187 12.22 -14.27 11.33
N LYS A 188 11.28 -13.52 11.92
CA LYS A 188 10.41 -13.96 13.03
C LYS A 188 9.28 -14.90 12.57
N THR A 189 8.79 -14.76 11.33
CA THR A 189 7.75 -15.66 10.77
C THR A 189 8.18 -17.12 10.61
N SER A 190 9.49 -17.39 10.54
CA SER A 190 10.01 -18.78 10.51
C SER A 190 9.73 -19.58 11.79
N SER A 191 9.42 -18.89 12.89
CA SER A 191 9.13 -19.48 14.21
C SER A 191 7.68 -19.33 14.69
N VAL A 192 6.96 -18.27 14.27
CA VAL A 192 5.55 -18.02 14.65
C VAL A 192 4.84 -17.39 13.46
N SER A 193 3.99 -18.15 12.78
CA SER A 193 3.22 -17.69 11.61
C SER A 193 1.74 -17.61 11.99
N GLY A 194 1.20 -16.40 11.94
CA GLY A 194 -0.22 -16.11 12.15
C GLY A 194 -0.75 -15.12 11.10
N PRO A 195 -2.07 -15.09 10.84
CA PRO A 195 -2.68 -14.24 9.81
C PRO A 195 -2.35 -12.75 9.96
N ALA A 196 -2.32 -12.20 11.18
CA ALA A 196 -2.00 -10.78 11.37
C ALA A 196 -0.53 -10.47 11.08
N VAL A 197 0.39 -11.38 11.40
CA VAL A 197 1.81 -11.22 11.06
C VAL A 197 2.00 -11.22 9.53
N GLN A 198 1.28 -12.09 8.81
CA GLN A 198 1.30 -12.14 7.36
C GLN A 198 0.71 -10.86 6.74
N ALA A 199 -0.43 -10.38 7.23
CA ALA A 199 -1.03 -9.13 6.78
C ALA A 199 -0.09 -7.93 7.00
N LYS A 200 0.61 -7.89 8.14
CA LYS A 200 1.58 -6.83 8.43
C LYS A 200 2.81 -6.91 7.50
N LEU A 201 3.28 -8.10 7.18
CA LEU A 201 4.37 -8.30 6.23
C LEU A 201 3.98 -7.82 4.83
N GLU A 202 2.78 -8.17 4.38
CA GLU A 202 2.23 -7.72 3.10
C GLU A 202 2.12 -6.19 3.03
N GLN A 203 1.71 -5.55 4.13
CA GLN A 203 1.69 -4.10 4.23
C GLN A 203 3.07 -3.46 4.05
N TYR A 204 4.13 -4.01 4.64
CA TYR A 204 5.51 -3.51 4.43
C TYR A 204 6.00 -3.75 3.01
N ILE A 205 5.65 -4.88 2.41
CA ILE A 205 5.95 -5.18 0.99
C ILE A 205 5.30 -4.12 0.07
N LEU A 206 4.06 -3.74 0.34
CA LEU A 206 3.35 -2.71 -0.42
C LEU A 206 3.93 -1.31 -0.19
N TRP A 207 4.26 -0.94 1.07
CA TRP A 207 4.96 0.31 1.36
C TRP A 207 6.26 0.44 0.59
N ARG A 208 7.06 -0.64 0.52
CA ARG A 208 8.28 -0.68 -0.28
C ARG A 208 7.97 -0.46 -1.77
N GLY A 209 6.92 -1.11 -2.27
CA GLY A 209 6.45 -0.94 -3.66
C GLY A 209 6.06 0.51 -3.97
N TYR A 210 5.30 1.16 -3.07
CA TYR A 210 4.90 2.56 -3.20
C TYR A 210 6.09 3.52 -3.20
N LEU A 211 7.05 3.35 -2.28
CA LEU A 211 8.24 4.20 -2.20
C LEU A 211 9.13 4.02 -3.45
N GLN A 212 9.31 2.78 -3.91
CA GLN A 212 10.04 2.48 -5.14
C GLN A 212 9.34 3.04 -6.39
N TYR A 213 8.01 2.97 -6.46
CA TYR A 213 7.21 3.61 -7.50
C TYR A 213 7.47 5.13 -7.49
N THR A 214 7.28 5.78 -6.34
CA THR A 214 7.48 7.23 -6.17
C THR A 214 8.88 7.66 -6.59
N LYS A 215 9.91 6.95 -6.13
CA LYS A 215 11.30 7.20 -6.51
C LYS A 215 11.51 7.07 -8.02
N THR A 216 11.05 5.96 -8.60
CA THR A 216 11.26 5.67 -10.02
C THR A 216 10.54 6.68 -10.90
N THR A 217 9.30 7.05 -10.57
CA THR A 217 8.52 8.07 -11.29
C THR A 217 9.21 9.43 -11.23
N LYS A 218 9.78 9.82 -10.09
CA LYS A 218 10.58 11.07 -9.98
C LYS A 218 11.85 11.03 -10.82
N VAL A 219 12.58 9.91 -10.81
CA VAL A 219 13.78 9.74 -11.65
C VAL A 219 13.40 9.82 -13.13
N MET A 220 12.32 9.17 -13.55
CA MET A 220 11.82 9.22 -14.91
C MET A 220 11.45 10.65 -15.32
N SER A 221 10.65 11.36 -14.50
CA SER A 221 10.26 12.74 -14.77
C SER A 221 11.47 13.67 -14.86
N HIS A 222 12.42 13.57 -13.92
CA HIS A 222 13.66 14.34 -13.96
C HIS A 222 14.47 14.05 -15.23
N THR A 223 14.60 12.78 -15.61
CA THR A 223 15.35 12.35 -16.80
C THR A 223 14.66 12.80 -18.10
N GLU A 224 13.33 12.72 -18.19
CA GLU A 224 12.56 13.26 -19.32
C GLU A 224 12.71 14.80 -19.41
N ASN A 225 12.74 15.52 -18.29
CA ASN A 225 12.92 16.98 -18.28
C ASN A 225 14.27 17.42 -18.84
N LEU A 226 15.31 16.58 -18.80
CA LEU A 226 16.59 16.87 -19.46
C LEU A 226 16.44 17.04 -20.99
N ILE A 227 15.48 16.35 -21.60
CA ILE A 227 15.17 16.44 -23.04
C ILE A 227 14.61 17.83 -23.40
N VAL A 228 13.85 18.42 -22.49
CA VAL A 228 13.22 19.74 -22.67
C VAL A 228 14.18 20.86 -22.30
N ALA A 229 14.93 20.70 -21.21
CA ALA A 229 15.84 21.73 -20.69
C ALA A 229 17.13 21.87 -21.51
N THR A 230 17.62 20.77 -22.11
CA THR A 230 18.87 20.78 -22.86
C THR A 230 18.59 20.68 -24.36
N SER A 231 19.27 21.50 -25.17
CA SER A 231 19.26 21.38 -26.63
C SER A 231 20.02 20.14 -27.09
N MET A 232 19.40 18.97 -26.93
CA MET A 232 19.97 17.67 -27.30
C MET A 232 19.70 17.31 -28.76
N GLY A 233 20.69 16.67 -29.39
CA GLY A 233 20.52 16.09 -30.72
C GLY A 233 19.62 14.85 -30.71
N PRO A 234 19.06 14.42 -31.85
CA PRO A 234 18.17 13.26 -31.92
C PRO A 234 18.78 11.97 -31.34
N SER A 235 20.07 11.70 -31.58
CA SER A 235 20.74 10.52 -31.03
C SER A 235 20.87 10.55 -29.50
N GLU A 236 21.07 11.71 -28.89
CA GLU A 236 21.16 11.86 -27.45
C GLU A 236 19.80 11.62 -26.80
N LYS A 237 18.73 12.17 -27.40
CA LYS A 237 17.35 11.93 -26.95
C LYS A 237 16.98 10.45 -26.95
N VAL A 238 17.45 9.67 -27.93
CA VAL A 238 17.26 8.21 -27.95
C VAL A 238 17.87 7.55 -26.71
N HIS A 239 19.07 7.95 -26.30
CA HIS A 239 19.71 7.41 -25.10
C HIS A 239 18.96 7.78 -23.82
N VAL A 240 18.44 9.01 -23.74
CA VAL A 240 17.62 9.44 -22.61
C VAL A 240 16.34 8.61 -22.54
N TYR A 241 15.61 8.45 -23.64
CA TYR A 241 14.41 7.60 -23.66
C TYR A 241 14.71 6.13 -23.39
N ASP A 242 15.89 5.61 -23.77
CA ASP A 242 16.31 4.27 -23.39
C ASP A 242 16.46 4.11 -21.87
N ALA A 243 17.05 5.10 -21.20
CA ALA A 243 17.16 5.11 -19.75
C ALA A 243 15.77 5.19 -19.08
N VAL A 244 14.92 6.12 -19.52
CA VAL A 244 13.54 6.25 -19.01
C VAL A 244 12.73 4.97 -19.24
N LEU A 245 12.87 4.34 -20.41
CA LEU A 245 12.20 3.08 -20.72
C LEU A 245 12.66 1.93 -19.82
N GLN A 246 13.93 1.90 -19.43
CA GLN A 246 14.44 0.91 -18.47
C GLN A 246 13.81 1.11 -17.09
N HIS A 247 13.68 2.37 -16.64
CA HIS A 247 12.98 2.69 -15.40
C HIS A 247 11.49 2.31 -15.46
N ALA A 248 10.79 2.66 -16.55
CA ALA A 248 9.38 2.28 -16.74
C ALA A 248 9.18 0.76 -16.69
N LYS A 249 10.06 -0.01 -17.33
CA LYS A 249 10.02 -1.49 -17.25
C LYS A 249 10.27 -2.02 -15.85
N SER A 250 11.07 -1.33 -15.04
CA SER A 250 11.31 -1.74 -13.65
C SER A 250 10.06 -1.62 -12.77
N LEU A 251 9.14 -0.70 -13.10
CA LEU A 251 7.87 -0.55 -12.39
C LEU A 251 6.96 -1.79 -12.49
N LEU A 252 7.07 -2.56 -13.57
CA LEU A 252 6.34 -3.82 -13.73
C LEU A 252 6.78 -4.90 -12.73
N ASN A 253 8.00 -4.78 -12.18
CA ASN A 253 8.57 -5.72 -11.23
C ASN A 253 8.39 -5.30 -9.77
N LEU A 254 7.63 -4.23 -9.51
CA LEU A 254 7.36 -3.81 -8.14
C LEU A 254 6.59 -4.90 -7.39
N PRO A 255 6.80 -5.04 -6.06
CA PRO A 255 6.08 -6.00 -5.26
C PRO A 255 4.56 -5.86 -5.42
N ARG A 256 3.85 -6.99 -5.39
CA ARG A 256 2.40 -7.04 -5.57
C ARG A 256 1.72 -7.74 -4.38
N PRO A 257 0.47 -7.38 -4.04
CA PRO A 257 -0.33 -8.20 -3.15
C PRO A 257 -0.55 -9.58 -3.79
N SER A 258 -0.65 -10.62 -2.95
CA SER A 258 -0.74 -12.02 -3.37
C SER A 258 -2.04 -12.38 -4.09
N GLU A 259 -3.07 -11.54 -4.00
CA GLU A 259 -4.44 -11.85 -4.45
C GLU A 259 -4.83 -11.24 -5.81
N THR A 260 -4.07 -10.29 -6.35
CA THR A 260 -4.37 -9.64 -7.64
C THR A 260 -3.78 -10.40 -8.83
N SER A 261 -4.62 -10.80 -9.77
CA SER A 261 -4.20 -11.36 -11.06
C SER A 261 -3.46 -10.28 -11.89
N GLU A 262 -2.49 -10.68 -12.72
CA GLU A 262 -1.74 -9.70 -13.54
C GLU A 262 -2.60 -8.98 -14.59
N GLU A 263 -3.71 -9.61 -14.99
CA GLU A 263 -4.61 -9.12 -16.05
C GLU A 263 -5.61 -8.08 -15.53
N ASP A 264 -5.86 -8.03 -14.23
CA ASP A 264 -6.80 -7.11 -13.58
C ASP A 264 -6.09 -5.96 -12.82
N ASP A 265 -4.75 -5.90 -12.86
CA ASP A 265 -3.98 -4.86 -12.16
C ASP A 265 -3.93 -3.58 -13.02
N GLU A 266 -4.82 -2.64 -12.73
CA GLU A 266 -4.91 -1.36 -13.45
C GLU A 266 -3.58 -0.61 -13.46
N PHE A 267 -2.81 -0.68 -12.38
CA PHE A 267 -1.47 -0.10 -12.31
C PHE A 267 -0.56 -0.69 -13.41
N VAL A 268 -0.61 -2.00 -13.64
CA VAL A 268 0.20 -2.65 -14.68
C VAL A 268 -0.20 -2.16 -16.07
N LEU A 269 -1.50 -1.99 -16.33
CA LEU A 269 -2.00 -1.43 -17.59
C LEU A 269 -1.48 0.00 -17.81
N GLN A 270 -1.58 0.86 -16.80
CA GLN A 270 -1.07 2.24 -16.86
C GLN A 270 0.46 2.28 -17.14
N VAL A 271 1.24 1.41 -16.49
CA VAL A 271 2.69 1.31 -16.74
C VAL A 271 2.97 0.81 -18.16
N GLN A 272 2.20 -0.15 -18.67
CA GLN A 272 2.36 -0.67 -20.03
C GLN A 272 2.02 0.39 -21.09
N ALA A 273 0.95 1.16 -20.89
CA ALA A 273 0.57 2.29 -21.73
C ALA A 273 1.71 3.33 -21.79
N ASN A 274 2.30 3.66 -20.64
CA ASN A 274 3.46 4.55 -20.58
C ASN A 274 4.70 3.96 -21.30
N ILE A 275 4.96 2.67 -21.17
CA ILE A 275 6.04 1.99 -21.90
C ILE A 275 5.83 2.09 -23.42
N LEU A 276 4.60 1.98 -23.91
CA LEU A 276 4.28 2.16 -25.33
C LEU A 276 4.55 3.60 -25.79
N ARG A 277 4.12 4.61 -25.01
CA ARG A 277 4.44 6.03 -25.25
C ARG A 277 5.95 6.24 -25.41
N LEU A 278 6.73 5.75 -24.44
CA LEU A 278 8.19 5.90 -24.44
C LEU A 278 8.85 5.20 -25.63
N ARG A 279 8.32 4.04 -26.07
CA ARG A 279 8.79 3.36 -27.28
C ARG A 279 8.49 4.16 -28.54
N ALA A 280 7.30 4.77 -28.64
CA ALA A 280 6.93 5.62 -29.77
C ALA A 280 7.91 6.80 -29.88
N LEU A 281 8.09 7.53 -28.78
CA LEU A 281 9.00 8.69 -28.71
C LEU A 281 10.45 8.31 -29.04
N LYS A 282 10.97 7.23 -28.45
CA LYS A 282 12.30 6.72 -28.77
C LYS A 282 12.44 6.43 -30.27
N THR A 283 11.47 5.70 -30.84
CA THR A 283 11.50 5.28 -32.25
C THR A 283 11.45 6.49 -33.19
N TYR A 284 10.65 7.50 -32.85
CA TYR A 284 10.60 8.76 -33.57
C TYR A 284 11.97 9.45 -33.64
N TYR A 285 12.64 9.61 -32.50
CA TYR A 285 13.98 10.23 -32.47
C TYR A 285 15.06 9.37 -33.13
N MET A 286 14.93 8.03 -33.11
CA MET A 286 15.77 7.14 -33.91
C MET A 286 15.58 7.41 -35.41
N GLY A 287 14.33 7.54 -35.88
CA GLY A 287 14.02 7.89 -37.27
C GLY A 287 14.66 9.23 -37.67
N TRP A 288 14.54 10.26 -36.82
CA TRP A 288 15.18 11.56 -37.04
C TRP A 288 16.70 11.51 -37.06
N SER A 289 17.32 10.70 -36.20
CA SER A 289 18.77 10.48 -36.22
C SER A 289 19.21 9.85 -37.55
N TYR A 290 18.48 8.83 -38.03
CA TYR A 290 18.74 8.20 -39.32
C TYR A 290 18.56 9.15 -40.50
N PHE A 291 17.57 10.04 -40.43
CA PHE A 291 17.29 11.03 -41.48
C PHE A 291 18.35 12.14 -41.53
N THR A 292 18.66 12.74 -40.38
CA THR A 292 19.49 13.96 -40.28
C THR A 292 20.98 13.68 -40.19
N GLN A 293 21.39 12.60 -39.52
CA GLN A 293 22.81 12.32 -39.23
C GLN A 293 23.39 11.25 -40.16
N LEU A 294 22.61 10.18 -40.42
CA LEU A 294 23.06 9.06 -41.25
C LEU A 294 22.62 9.16 -42.71
N HIS A 295 21.71 10.09 -43.03
CA HIS A 295 21.12 10.30 -44.36
C HIS A 295 20.55 9.01 -44.99
N LYS A 296 20.02 8.11 -44.15
CA LYS A 296 19.40 6.85 -44.56
C LYS A 296 17.88 7.01 -44.61
N HIS A 297 17.39 7.60 -45.70
CA HIS A 297 15.97 7.98 -45.83
C HIS A 297 14.99 6.81 -45.78
N GLY A 298 15.31 5.66 -46.38
CA GLY A 298 14.45 4.47 -46.35
C GLY A 298 14.21 3.94 -44.93
N PRO A 299 15.27 3.59 -44.19
CA PRO A 299 15.15 3.19 -42.78
C PRO A 299 14.55 4.27 -41.88
N ALA A 300 14.85 5.55 -42.14
CA ALA A 300 14.26 6.65 -41.39
C ALA A 300 12.73 6.71 -41.56
N LEU A 301 12.23 6.59 -42.79
CA LEU A 301 10.80 6.57 -43.07
C LEU A 301 10.11 5.40 -42.35
N ALA A 302 10.67 4.19 -42.46
CA ALA A 302 10.12 3.00 -41.80
C ALA A 302 10.07 3.15 -40.26
N LEU A 303 11.08 3.79 -39.66
CA LEU A 303 11.08 4.08 -38.21
C LEU A 303 10.01 5.13 -37.84
N LEU A 304 9.82 6.15 -38.67
CA LEU A 304 8.81 7.19 -38.42
C LEU A 304 7.39 6.63 -38.55
N GLU A 305 7.12 5.82 -39.58
CA GLU A 305 5.85 5.09 -39.74
C GLU A 305 5.61 4.15 -38.54
N HIS A 306 6.64 3.42 -38.12
CA HIS A 306 6.51 2.56 -36.94
C HIS A 306 6.28 3.35 -35.64
N SER A 307 6.87 4.54 -35.50
CA SER A 307 6.60 5.40 -34.34
C SER A 307 5.17 5.92 -34.31
N ASP A 308 4.58 6.21 -35.48
CA ASP A 308 3.17 6.62 -35.62
C ASP A 308 2.22 5.47 -35.22
N ASP A 309 2.50 4.24 -35.67
CA ASP A 309 1.73 3.06 -35.25
C ASP A 309 1.80 2.83 -33.73
N LEU A 310 2.98 3.03 -33.13
CA LEU A 310 3.16 2.89 -31.69
C LEU A 310 2.48 4.04 -30.92
N ALA A 311 2.50 5.26 -31.45
CA ALA A 311 1.85 6.42 -30.84
C ALA A 311 0.34 6.23 -30.78
N LYS A 312 -0.29 5.82 -31.89
CA LYS A 312 -1.75 5.54 -31.93
C LYS A 312 -2.16 4.46 -30.92
N ARG A 313 -1.37 3.38 -30.82
CA ARG A 313 -1.62 2.35 -29.81
C ARG A 313 -1.44 2.89 -28.39
N ALA A 314 -0.43 3.73 -28.16
CA ALA A 314 -0.23 4.35 -26.85
C ALA A 314 -1.40 5.28 -26.50
N GLU A 315 -1.93 6.05 -27.45
CA GLU A 315 -3.13 6.88 -27.25
C GLU A 315 -4.35 6.03 -26.89
N GLU A 316 -4.60 4.93 -27.61
CA GLU A 316 -5.70 4.01 -27.32
C GLU A 316 -5.59 3.41 -25.91
N GLU A 317 -4.40 2.94 -25.52
CA GLU A 317 -4.16 2.33 -24.21
C GLU A 317 -4.21 3.36 -23.07
N ILE A 318 -3.68 4.58 -23.28
CA ILE A 318 -3.77 5.67 -22.29
C ILE A 318 -5.22 6.11 -22.13
N ALA A 319 -6.00 6.18 -23.20
CA ALA A 319 -7.42 6.53 -23.14
C ALA A 319 -8.29 5.41 -22.55
N ALA A 320 -7.82 4.15 -22.60
CA ALA A 320 -8.47 3.01 -21.97
C ALA A 320 -8.14 2.87 -20.47
N CYS A 321 -7.04 3.46 -20.01
CA CYS A 321 -6.83 3.70 -18.60
C CYS A 321 -7.78 4.83 -18.16
N ASP A 322 -8.57 4.63 -17.11
CA ASP A 322 -9.56 5.60 -16.63
C ASP A 322 -8.91 6.96 -16.25
N GLU A 323 -9.71 7.97 -15.86
CA GLU A 323 -9.25 9.34 -15.52
C GLU A 323 -8.15 9.39 -14.43
N ASP A 324 -7.89 8.29 -13.73
CA ASP A 324 -6.94 8.15 -12.63
C ASP A 324 -5.48 7.95 -13.06
N MET A 325 -5.21 7.78 -14.37
CA MET A 325 -3.83 7.71 -14.85
C MET A 325 -3.10 9.06 -14.67
N LEU A 326 -2.16 9.09 -13.73
CA LEU A 326 -1.24 10.21 -13.51
C LEU A 326 -0.54 10.64 -14.81
N PHE A 327 -0.66 11.93 -15.15
CA PHE A 327 -0.06 12.59 -16.32
C PHE A 327 -0.63 12.18 -17.70
N SER A 328 -1.81 11.54 -17.76
CA SER A 328 -2.46 11.14 -19.03
C SER A 328 -2.55 12.29 -20.05
N ALA A 329 -2.99 13.48 -19.63
CA ALA A 329 -3.10 14.65 -20.51
C ALA A 329 -1.75 15.11 -21.09
N ASP A 330 -0.70 15.13 -20.26
CA ASP A 330 0.65 15.50 -20.71
C ASP A 330 1.21 14.43 -21.65
N TYR A 331 0.89 13.17 -21.41
CA TYR A 331 1.32 12.05 -22.24
C TYR A 331 0.66 12.10 -23.62
N LEU A 332 -0.64 12.34 -23.69
CA LEU A 332 -1.37 12.51 -24.96
C LEU A 332 -0.81 13.70 -25.75
N LYS A 333 -0.55 14.83 -25.08
CA LYS A 333 0.06 16.00 -25.73
C LYS A 333 1.47 15.74 -26.31
N GLN A 334 2.21 14.77 -25.78
CA GLN A 334 3.51 14.38 -26.34
C GLN A 334 3.39 13.48 -27.57
N LEU A 335 2.24 12.82 -27.75
CA LEU A 335 1.98 11.92 -28.87
C LEU A 335 1.42 12.66 -30.10
N GLU A 336 0.72 13.78 -29.88
CA GLU A 336 0.25 14.73 -30.92
C GLU A 336 1.38 15.40 -31.74
#